data_AF-A0A9E1Y016-F1
#
_entry.id   AF-A0A9E1Y016-F1
#
_cell.length_a   1.000
_cell.length_b   1.000
_cell.length_c   1.000
_cell.angle_alpha   90.00
_cell.angle_beta   90.00
_cell.angle_gamma   90.00
#
_symmetry.space_group_name_H-M   'P 1'
#
loop_
_entity.id
_entity.type
_entity.pdbx_description
1 polymer ?
#
loop_
_entity_poly.entity_id
_entity_poly.type
_entity_poly.pdbx_seq_one_letter_code
_entity_poly.pdbx_strand_id
1 'polypeptide(L)'
;MTRFKKNGAARARLETKSCWSDSRNQRAALVACLLLAHFWVTFKKINEGFVMIITPQSSSGCGALVTDIDLKQSLSDDLISELRAVWVQHQVLGFPDQFLALEDLERFAEAFGEFGDDPFFDSIAGHPHIAEVRRDALETTPL
;
A
#
# COMPACT_ATOMS: atom_id res chain seq x y z
N MET A 1 -57.03 -12.67 -39.96
CA MET A 1 -56.81 -11.40 -40.69
C MET A 1 -56.61 -10.29 -39.68
N THR A 2 -55.37 -9.79 -39.49
CA THR A 2 -54.91 -8.44 -39.91
C THR A 2 -55.74 -7.30 -39.32
N ARG A 3 -55.24 -6.22 -38.72
CA ARG A 3 -53.91 -5.63 -38.49
C ARG A 3 -54.26 -4.30 -37.80
N PHE A 4 -53.66 -3.94 -36.66
CA PHE A 4 -53.59 -2.53 -36.27
C PHE A 4 -52.16 -2.22 -35.82
N LYS A 5 -51.52 -1.38 -36.62
CA LYS A 5 -50.12 -0.97 -36.50
C LYS A 5 -50.07 0.27 -35.59
N LYS A 6 -49.05 0.29 -34.74
CA LYS A 6 -48.61 1.32 -33.78
C LYS A 6 -48.75 2.76 -34.31
N ASN A 7 -48.88 3.72 -33.38
CA ASN A 7 -47.96 4.87 -33.20
C ASN A 7 -48.41 5.75 -32.01
N GLY A 8 -47.48 6.19 -31.16
CA GLY A 8 -47.73 7.31 -30.23
C GLY A 8 -46.99 7.25 -28.89
N ALA A 9 -45.69 7.57 -28.91
CA ALA A 9 -44.85 8.09 -27.82
C ALA A 9 -45.31 7.92 -26.36
N ALA A 10 -44.73 6.93 -25.66
CA ALA A 10 -44.76 6.85 -24.20
C ALA A 10 -43.73 7.83 -23.59
N ARG A 11 -44.20 8.95 -23.05
CA ARG A 11 -43.47 9.73 -22.05
C ARG A 11 -43.65 9.03 -20.70
N ALA A 12 -42.62 8.35 -20.23
CA ALA A 12 -42.58 7.82 -18.87
C ALA A 12 -42.54 9.00 -17.88
N ARG A 13 -43.65 9.21 -17.17
CA ARG A 13 -43.78 10.11 -16.03
C ARG A 13 -43.02 9.47 -14.86
N LEU A 14 -41.90 10.07 -14.48
CA LEU A 14 -41.19 9.76 -13.23
C LEU A 14 -42.10 10.15 -12.06
N GLU A 15 -42.68 9.17 -11.37
CA GLU A 15 -43.28 9.38 -10.05
C GLU A 15 -42.15 9.58 -9.03
N THR A 16 -41.82 10.84 -8.74
CA THR A 16 -41.11 11.19 -7.51
C THR A 16 -42.07 11.06 -6.34
N LYS A 17 -42.13 9.89 -5.70
CA LYS A 17 -42.80 9.75 -4.41
C LYS A 17 -41.94 10.46 -3.36
N SER A 18 -42.40 11.63 -2.95
CA SER A 18 -41.86 12.42 -1.85
C SER A 18 -42.00 11.66 -0.54
N CYS A 19 -40.94 11.01 -0.08
CA CYS A 19 -40.86 10.40 1.24
C CYS A 19 -40.20 11.36 2.23
N TRP A 20 -40.73 12.58 2.39
CA TRP A 20 -40.20 13.54 3.35
C TRP A 20 -41.33 14.31 4.02
N SER A 21 -42.00 13.66 4.97
CA SER A 21 -42.80 14.33 6.00
C SER A 21 -42.83 13.52 7.30
N ASP A 22 -41.69 13.37 7.98
CA ASP A 22 -41.71 13.09 9.42
C ASP A 22 -40.50 13.79 10.09
N SER A 23 -40.79 14.87 10.82
CA SER A 23 -39.80 15.76 11.43
C SER A 23 -39.18 15.21 12.72
N ARG A 24 -39.59 14.01 13.17
CA ARG A 24 -39.06 13.39 14.39
C ARG A 24 -37.77 12.58 14.20
N ASN A 25 -37.30 12.37 12.98
CA ASN A 25 -36.10 11.56 12.71
C ASN A 25 -34.90 12.33 12.11
N GLN A 26 -34.98 13.66 11.98
CA GLN A 26 -33.89 14.45 11.40
C GLN A 26 -32.65 14.54 12.31
N ARG A 27 -32.80 14.43 13.64
CA ARG A 27 -31.66 14.50 14.57
C ARG A 27 -30.82 13.22 14.57
N ALA A 28 -31.43 12.06 14.33
CA ALA A 28 -30.72 10.78 14.23
C ALA A 28 -29.97 10.63 12.89
N ALA A 29 -30.58 11.09 11.79
CA ALA A 29 -29.96 11.05 10.46
C ALA A 29 -28.72 11.98 10.36
N LEU A 30 -28.77 13.16 11.00
CA LEU A 30 -27.62 14.09 11.04
C LEU A 30 -26.43 13.54 11.84
N VAL A 31 -26.68 12.84 12.96
CA VAL A 31 -25.61 12.25 13.78
C VAL A 31 -24.96 11.04 13.09
N ALA A 32 -25.75 10.18 12.42
CA ALA A 32 -25.22 9.08 11.63
C ALA A 32 -24.41 9.57 10.40
N CYS A 33 -24.85 10.64 9.75
CA CYS A 33 -24.13 11.24 8.63
C CYS A 33 -22.82 11.93 9.08
N LEU A 34 -22.80 12.57 10.26
CA LEU A 34 -21.58 13.16 10.83
C LEU A 34 -20.58 12.11 11.33
N LEU A 35 -21.02 10.96 11.86
CA LEU A 35 -20.12 9.87 12.27
C LEU A 35 -19.55 9.11 11.05
N LEU A 36 -20.35 8.89 10.01
CA LEU A 36 -19.88 8.31 8.74
C LEU A 36 -19.01 9.29 7.92
N ALA A 37 -19.29 10.59 7.98
CA ALA A 37 -18.47 11.61 7.34
C ALA A 37 -17.13 11.79 8.05
N HIS A 38 -17.06 11.75 9.39
CA HIS A 38 -15.78 11.73 10.09
C HIS A 38 -15.02 10.43 9.83
N PHE A 39 -15.69 9.27 9.80
CA PHE A 39 -15.03 8.00 9.46
C PHE A 39 -14.46 8.03 8.03
N TRP A 40 -15.20 8.59 7.06
CA TRP A 40 -14.74 8.71 5.68
C TRP A 40 -13.66 9.79 5.47
N VAL A 41 -13.72 10.91 6.21
CA VAL A 41 -12.70 11.97 6.18
C VAL A 41 -11.40 11.49 6.84
N THR A 42 -11.47 10.72 7.93
CA THR A 42 -10.29 10.07 8.52
C THR A 42 -9.74 8.98 7.61
N PHE A 43 -10.60 8.19 6.93
CA PHE A 43 -10.17 7.16 5.97
C PHE A 43 -9.56 7.73 4.68
N LYS A 44 -9.98 8.93 4.25
CA LYS A 44 -9.44 9.59 3.05
C LYS A 44 -8.12 10.33 3.31
N LYS A 45 -7.87 10.79 4.54
CA LYS A 45 -6.65 11.55 4.89
C LYS A 45 -5.41 10.66 5.11
N ILE A 46 -5.56 9.34 5.08
CA ILE A 46 -4.46 8.37 5.16
C ILE A 46 -3.69 8.24 3.83
N ASN A 47 -4.25 8.71 2.71
CA ASN A 47 -3.72 8.46 1.36
C ASN A 47 -3.24 9.74 0.64
N GLU A 48 -2.86 10.78 1.37
CA GLU A 48 -2.10 11.92 0.82
C GLU A 48 -0.71 11.91 1.46
N GLY A 49 0.40 11.57 0.81
CA GLY A 49 0.61 11.14 -0.56
C GLY A 49 1.99 10.53 -0.65
N PHE A 50 2.03 9.24 -0.94
CA PHE A 50 3.19 8.52 -1.41
C PHE A 50 2.65 7.50 -2.41
N VAL A 51 3.27 7.41 -3.58
CA VAL A 51 2.85 6.51 -4.65
C VAL A 51 3.84 5.36 -4.68
N MET A 52 3.54 4.24 -4.02
CA MET A 52 4.19 2.97 -4.34
C MET A 52 3.39 2.19 -5.36
N ILE A 53 4.07 1.59 -6.31
CA ILE A 53 3.51 0.57 -7.18
C ILE A 53 3.97 -0.79 -6.68
N ILE A 54 3.01 -1.69 -6.45
CA ILE A 54 3.25 -3.06 -6.00
C ILE A 54 2.93 -4.03 -7.14
N THR A 55 3.93 -4.80 -7.58
CA THR A 55 3.78 -5.82 -8.62
C THR A 55 4.00 -7.21 -8.02
N PRO A 56 2.94 -7.99 -7.74
CA PRO A 56 3.07 -9.35 -7.22
C PRO A 56 3.85 -10.27 -8.18
N GLN A 57 4.69 -11.15 -7.63
CA GLN A 57 5.55 -12.06 -8.41
C GLN A 57 5.01 -13.50 -8.49
N SER A 58 4.01 -13.83 -7.68
CA SER A 58 3.38 -15.15 -7.65
C SER A 58 1.88 -15.05 -7.52
N SER A 59 1.17 -16.01 -8.12
CA SER A 59 -0.27 -16.21 -7.89
C SER A 59 -0.59 -16.68 -6.47
N SER A 60 0.38 -17.28 -5.76
CA SER A 60 0.25 -17.67 -4.35
C SER A 60 0.39 -16.48 -3.38
N GLY A 61 0.69 -15.28 -3.89
CA GLY A 61 0.88 -14.07 -3.08
C GLY A 61 2.30 -13.90 -2.53
N CYS A 62 3.20 -14.87 -2.71
CA CYS A 62 4.59 -14.76 -2.27
C CYS A 62 5.42 -13.89 -3.24
N GLY A 63 6.15 -12.92 -2.69
CA GLY A 63 7.00 -12.01 -3.45
C GLY A 63 6.24 -10.87 -4.09
N ALA A 64 6.74 -9.64 -3.92
CA ALA A 64 6.30 -8.49 -4.69
C ALA A 64 7.49 -7.57 -5.01
N LEU A 65 7.43 -6.91 -6.18
CA LEU A 65 8.31 -5.79 -6.50
C LEU A 65 7.63 -4.49 -6.13
N VAL A 66 8.37 -3.59 -5.49
CA VAL A 66 7.90 -2.27 -5.09
C VAL A 66 8.71 -1.21 -5.84
N THR A 67 8.01 -0.36 -6.58
CA THR A 67 8.59 0.73 -7.39
C THR A 67 7.93 2.08 -7.09
N ASP A 68 8.47 3.15 -7.67
CA ASP A 68 8.10 4.55 -7.42
C ASP A 68 8.41 5.06 -6.00
N ILE A 69 9.44 4.47 -5.39
CA ILE A 69 9.92 4.81 -4.05
C ILE A 69 11.43 5.06 -4.12
N ASP A 70 11.94 6.03 -3.34
CA ASP A 70 13.37 6.31 -3.22
C ASP A 70 13.86 5.93 -1.82
N LEU A 71 14.62 4.82 -1.73
CA LEU A 71 15.14 4.34 -0.46
C LEU A 71 16.35 5.12 0.06
N LYS A 72 16.92 6.04 -0.73
CA LYS A 72 18.02 6.93 -0.31
C LYS A 72 17.57 8.03 0.65
N GLN A 73 16.27 8.27 0.73
CA GLN A 73 15.70 9.30 1.58
C GLN A 73 15.15 8.68 2.87
N SER A 74 15.08 9.50 3.91
CA SER A 74 14.35 9.11 5.13
C SER A 74 12.89 8.84 4.79
N LEU A 75 12.41 7.65 5.13
CA LEU A 75 11.02 7.26 4.91
C LEU A 75 10.16 7.80 6.07
N SER A 76 8.95 8.26 5.77
CA SER A 76 8.00 8.64 6.82
C SER A 76 7.46 7.42 7.54
N ASP A 77 7.01 7.59 8.79
CA ASP A 77 6.40 6.52 9.57
C ASP A 77 5.18 5.90 8.87
N ASP A 78 4.37 6.72 8.19
CA ASP A 78 3.22 6.26 7.42
C ASP A 78 3.64 5.32 6.28
N LEU A 79 4.70 5.69 5.54
CA LEU A 79 5.28 4.90 4.47
C LEU A 79 5.86 3.58 5.02
N ILE A 80 6.63 3.63 6.11
CA ILE A 80 7.19 2.44 6.76
C ILE A 80 6.06 1.49 7.19
N SER A 81 4.98 2.02 7.76
CA SER A 81 3.81 1.24 8.17
C SER A 81 3.14 0.57 6.96
N GLU A 82 2.99 1.27 5.84
CA GLU A 82 2.44 0.70 4.60
C GLU A 82 3.35 -0.40 4.02
N LEU A 83 4.65 -0.12 3.90
CA LEU A 83 5.65 -1.11 3.46
C LEU A 83 5.63 -2.36 4.34
N ARG A 84 5.51 -2.20 5.66
CA ARG A 84 5.40 -3.33 6.60
C ARG A 84 4.14 -4.15 6.35
N ALA A 85 3.00 -3.52 6.08
CA ALA A 85 1.77 -4.24 5.75
C ALA A 85 1.91 -5.05 4.45
N VAL A 86 2.49 -4.44 3.41
CA VAL A 86 2.76 -5.09 2.12
C VAL A 86 3.78 -6.23 2.29
N TRP A 87 4.81 -6.02 3.11
CA TRP A 87 5.81 -7.06 3.41
C TRP A 87 5.18 -8.26 4.10
N VAL A 88 4.36 -8.07 5.13
CA VAL A 88 3.65 -9.15 5.82
C VAL A 88 2.71 -9.89 4.87
N GLN A 89 2.07 -9.20 3.93
CA GLN A 89 1.21 -9.83 2.93
C GLN A 89 2.00 -10.70 1.94
N HIS A 90 3.13 -10.18 1.46
CA HIS A 90 3.89 -10.79 0.36
C HIS A 90 5.09 -11.63 0.81
N GLN A 91 5.42 -11.66 2.10
CA GLN A 91 6.56 -12.34 2.73
C GLN A 91 7.95 -11.80 2.33
N VAL A 92 8.13 -11.43 1.07
CA VAL A 92 9.39 -10.93 0.51
C VAL A 92 9.07 -9.76 -0.42
N LEU A 93 9.83 -8.66 -0.27
CA LEU A 93 9.76 -7.50 -1.16
C LEU A 93 11.09 -7.31 -1.88
N GLY A 94 11.03 -6.97 -3.16
CA GLY A 94 12.17 -6.52 -3.95
C GLY A 94 12.00 -5.07 -4.37
N PHE A 95 13.09 -4.31 -4.31
CA PHE A 95 13.14 -2.90 -4.70
C PHE A 95 14.14 -2.74 -5.85
N PRO A 96 13.69 -2.83 -7.12
CA PRO A 96 14.58 -2.70 -8.26
C PRO A 96 15.09 -1.26 -8.38
N ASP A 97 16.22 -1.11 -9.10
CA ASP A 97 16.83 0.18 -9.48
C ASP A 97 17.24 1.08 -8.29
N GLN A 98 17.52 0.49 -7.14
CA GLN A 98 18.04 1.19 -5.95
C GLN A 98 19.58 1.12 -5.90
N PHE A 99 20.23 2.28 -6.05
CA PHE A 99 21.69 2.41 -5.93
C PHE A 99 22.06 2.97 -4.56
N LEU A 100 22.06 2.12 -3.54
CA LEU A 100 22.20 2.51 -2.13
C LEU A 100 23.66 2.57 -1.69
N ALA A 101 24.00 3.61 -0.92
CA ALA A 101 25.23 3.61 -0.13
C ALA A 101 25.09 2.71 1.09
N LEU A 102 26.19 2.47 1.81
CA LEU A 102 26.20 1.63 3.01
C LEU A 102 25.33 2.24 4.12
N GLU A 103 25.39 3.55 4.28
CA GLU A 103 24.60 4.31 5.25
C GLU A 103 23.10 4.29 4.91
N ASP A 104 22.76 4.21 3.61
CA ASP A 104 21.38 4.07 3.17
C ASP A 104 20.80 2.71 3.56
N LEU A 105 21.61 1.64 3.46
CA LEU A 105 21.22 0.29 3.87
C LEU A 105 20.98 0.23 5.38
N GLU A 106 21.89 0.78 6.18
CA GLU A 106 21.75 0.86 7.65
C GLU A 106 20.49 1.61 8.03
N ARG A 107 20.31 2.84 7.51
CA ARG A 107 19.12 3.66 7.78
C ARG A 107 17.82 2.97 7.36
N PHE A 108 17.81 2.30 6.21
CA PHE A 108 16.63 1.57 5.74
C PHE A 108 16.32 0.38 6.63
N ALA A 109 17.33 -0.41 7.03
CA ALA A 109 17.13 -1.55 7.92
C ALA A 109 16.65 -1.13 9.31
N GLU A 110 17.22 -0.07 9.89
CA GLU A 110 16.85 0.46 11.21
C GLU A 110 15.38 0.93 11.26
N ALA A 111 14.84 1.41 10.13
CA ALA A 111 13.43 1.79 10.02
C ALA A 111 12.45 0.63 10.28
N PHE A 112 12.89 -0.63 10.13
CA PHE A 112 12.07 -1.81 10.39
C PHE A 112 12.33 -2.48 11.73
N GLY A 113 13.40 -2.12 12.44
CA GLY A 113 13.72 -2.63 13.77
C GLY A 113 15.20 -2.43 14.15
N GLU A 114 15.52 -2.74 15.41
CA GLU A 114 16.89 -2.69 15.90
C GLU A 114 17.78 -3.74 15.21
N PHE A 115 19.07 -3.43 15.06
CA PHE A 115 20.06 -4.38 14.56
C PHE A 115 20.24 -5.54 15.54
N GLY A 116 20.36 -6.75 15.00
CA GLY A 116 20.75 -7.93 15.76
C GLY A 116 22.26 -8.13 15.77
N ASP A 117 22.75 -8.87 16.76
CA ASP A 117 24.13 -9.35 16.79
C ASP A 117 24.25 -10.71 16.06
N ASP A 118 25.13 -10.81 15.08
CA ASP A 118 25.44 -12.04 14.35
C ASP A 118 26.88 -12.51 14.67
N PRO A 119 27.09 -13.73 15.19
CA PRO A 119 28.42 -14.22 15.57
C PRO A 119 29.19 -14.89 14.41
N PHE A 120 28.62 -14.99 13.21
CA PHE A 120 29.17 -15.74 12.08
C PHE A 120 29.81 -14.84 11.03
N PHE A 121 29.31 -13.62 10.85
CA PHE A 121 29.85 -12.67 9.88
C PHE A 121 30.59 -11.52 10.55
N ASP A 122 31.78 -11.21 10.03
CA ASP A 122 32.45 -9.96 10.38
C ASP A 122 31.80 -8.80 9.64
N SER A 123 31.60 -7.69 10.36
CA SER A 123 31.15 -6.43 9.77
C SER A 123 32.23 -5.80 8.90
N ILE A 124 31.84 -5.06 7.86
CA ILE A 124 32.79 -4.28 7.06
C ILE A 124 33.35 -3.08 7.84
N ALA A 125 34.55 -2.63 7.46
CA ALA A 125 35.21 -1.51 8.14
C ALA A 125 34.37 -0.23 8.06
N GLY A 126 34.08 0.37 9.23
CA GLY A 126 33.29 1.59 9.34
C GLY A 126 31.78 1.38 9.46
N HIS A 127 31.27 0.18 9.19
CA HIS A 127 29.82 -0.13 9.24
C HIS A 127 29.56 -1.41 10.04
N PRO A 128 29.36 -1.29 11.37
CA PRO A 128 29.25 -2.45 12.27
C PRO A 128 28.01 -3.30 12.01
N HIS A 129 27.03 -2.81 11.25
CA HIS A 129 25.76 -3.50 10.97
C HIS A 129 25.66 -4.05 9.55
N ILE A 130 26.75 -4.01 8.78
CA ILE A 130 26.77 -4.49 7.39
C ILE A 130 27.72 -5.68 7.25
N ALA A 131 27.15 -6.80 6.81
CA ALA A 131 27.89 -7.98 6.37
C ALA A 131 28.01 -8.00 4.84
N GLU A 132 29.22 -8.16 4.31
CA GLU A 132 29.45 -8.30 2.87
C GLU A 132 29.40 -9.78 2.46
N VAL A 133 28.39 -10.15 1.67
CA VAL A 133 28.35 -11.46 1.01
C VAL A 133 28.98 -11.31 -0.37
N ARG A 134 30.27 -11.62 -0.46
CA ARG A 134 31.03 -11.60 -1.72
C ARG A 134 31.54 -12.99 -2.05
N ARG A 135 31.38 -13.37 -3.32
CA ARG A 135 32.04 -14.53 -3.90
C ARG A 135 33.06 -14.03 -4.91
N ASP A 136 34.32 -14.43 -4.77
CA ASP A 136 35.36 -13.95 -5.67
C ASP A 136 35.25 -14.65 -7.04
N ALA A 137 35.62 -13.94 -8.11
CA ALA A 137 35.44 -14.44 -9.49
C ALA A 137 36.20 -15.75 -9.78
N LEU A 138 37.27 -16.03 -9.03
CA LEU A 138 38.09 -17.23 -9.15
C LEU A 138 37.83 -18.25 -8.03
N GLU A 139 36.81 -18.01 -7.19
CA GLU A 139 36.49 -18.88 -6.07
C GLU A 139 35.86 -20.20 -6.55
N THR A 140 36.55 -21.31 -6.28
CA THR A 140 36.17 -22.66 -6.72
C THR A 140 35.39 -23.47 -5.67
N THR A 141 35.05 -22.89 -4.52
CA THR A 141 34.30 -23.56 -3.45
C THR A 141 32.96 -24.09 -3.99
N PRO A 142 32.68 -25.41 -3.95
CA PRO A 142 31.42 -25.95 -4.43
C PRO A 142 30.22 -25.45 -3.60
N LEU A 143 29.07 -25.28 -4.26
CA LEU A 143 27.77 -24.90 -3.66
C LEU A 143 27.05 -26.11 -3.07
#